data_AF-A0A9E3EW52-F1
#
_entry.id   AF-A0A9E3EW52-F1
#
_cell.length_a   1.000
_cell.length_b   1.000
_cell.length_c   1.000
_cell.angle_alpha   90.00
_cell.angle_beta   90.00
_cell.angle_gamma   90.00
#
_symmetry.space_group_name_H-M   'P 1'
#
loop_
_entity.id
_entity.type
_entity.pdbx_description
1 polymer ?
#
loop_
_entity_poly.entity_id
_entity_poly.type
_entity_poly.pdbx_seq_one_letter_code
_entity_poly.pdbx_strand_id
1 'polypeptide(L)'
;MTRLLALLALLLASAPALALESNRAVSPRATVSLVSDADAVAPGTPVRLGLLIRLAPGWHTYWKNPGDAGAAPELRLDLPPGAS
;
A
#
# COMPACT_ATOMS: atom_id res chain seq x y z
N MET A 1 -15.92 -41.04 1.68
CA MET A 1 -14.54 -40.69 1.25
C MET A 1 -14.52 -39.50 0.29
N THR A 2 -15.35 -39.46 -0.75
CA THR A 2 -15.46 -38.34 -1.71
C THR A 2 -15.73 -36.97 -1.08
N ARG A 3 -16.59 -36.89 -0.05
CA ARG A 3 -16.85 -35.61 0.66
C ARG A 3 -15.64 -35.09 1.44
N LEU A 4 -14.82 -35.99 2.00
CA LEU A 4 -13.61 -35.64 2.75
C LEU A 4 -12.52 -35.13 1.81
N LEU A 5 -12.37 -35.79 0.64
CA LEU A 5 -11.49 -35.36 -0.43
C LEU A 5 -11.90 -33.99 -1.02
N ALA A 6 -13.20 -33.73 -1.19
CA ALA A 6 -13.71 -32.45 -1.67
C ALA A 6 -13.46 -31.29 -0.68
N LEU A 7 -13.65 -31.54 0.63
CA LEU A 7 -13.33 -30.56 1.68
C LEU A 7 -11.83 -30.26 1.76
N LEU A 8 -10.99 -31.29 1.69
CA LEU A 8 -9.53 -31.13 1.69
C LEU A 8 -9.05 -30.35 0.46
N ALA A 9 -9.62 -30.63 -0.72
CA ALA A 9 -9.32 -29.87 -1.94
C ALA A 9 -9.75 -28.39 -1.83
N LEU A 10 -10.89 -28.10 -1.19
CA LEU A 10 -11.35 -26.73 -0.96
C LEU A 10 -10.45 -25.97 0.01
N LEU A 11 -9.95 -26.65 1.05
CA LEU A 11 -8.97 -26.10 2.00
C LEU A 11 -7.62 -25.83 1.34
N LEU A 12 -7.17 -26.70 0.44
CA LEU A 12 -5.93 -26.51 -0.32
C LEU A 12 -6.06 -25.45 -1.43
N ALA A 13 -7.27 -25.16 -1.88
CA ALA A 13 -7.55 -24.16 -2.91
C ALA A 13 -7.68 -22.73 -2.35
N SER A 14 -7.58 -22.50 -1.03
CA SER A 14 -7.60 -21.15 -0.49
C SER A 14 -6.29 -20.43 -0.86
N ALA A 15 -6.34 -19.58 -1.88
CA ALA A 15 -5.23 -18.70 -2.19
C ALA A 15 -4.98 -17.75 -1.02
N PRO A 16 -3.72 -17.43 -0.69
CA PRO A 16 -3.43 -16.41 0.30
C PRO A 16 -4.01 -15.07 -0.19
N ALA A 17 -4.82 -14.44 0.65
CA ALA A 17 -5.22 -13.05 0.43
C ALA A 17 -4.00 -12.17 0.71
N LEU A 18 -3.31 -11.75 -0.34
CA LEU A 18 -2.21 -10.79 -0.24
C LEU A 18 -2.80 -9.39 -0.35
N ALA A 19 -2.54 -8.53 0.64
CA ALA A 19 -2.80 -7.11 0.50
C ALA A 19 -1.89 -6.57 -0.62
N LEU A 20 -2.52 -6.03 -1.67
CA LEU A 20 -1.81 -5.45 -2.80
C LEU A 20 -1.37 -4.03 -2.44
N GLU A 21 -0.08 -3.74 -2.67
CA GLU A 21 0.46 -2.38 -2.66
C GLU A 21 0.73 -1.94 -4.09
N SER A 22 0.94 -0.64 -4.30
CA SER A 22 1.44 -0.16 -5.59
C SER A 22 2.81 -0.74 -5.92
N ASN A 23 3.22 -0.59 -7.18
CA ASN A 23 4.64 -0.76 -7.54
C ASN A 23 5.52 0.10 -6.63
N ARG A 24 6.65 -0.47 -6.21
CA ARG A 24 7.58 0.18 -5.28
C ARG A 24 8.58 1.04 -6.02
N ALA A 25 8.72 2.29 -5.57
CA ALA A 25 9.86 3.12 -5.91
C ALA A 25 11.01 2.77 -4.96
N VAL A 26 12.17 2.40 -5.51
CA VAL A 26 13.33 1.95 -4.72
C VAL A 26 14.50 2.89 -4.96
N SER A 27 15.17 3.26 -3.88
CA SER A 27 16.43 3.99 -3.88
C SER A 27 17.37 3.37 -2.82
N PRO A 28 18.67 3.72 -2.81
CA PRO A 28 19.58 3.26 -1.75
C PRO A 28 19.17 3.67 -0.32
N ARG A 29 18.30 4.69 -0.18
CA ARG A 29 17.94 5.31 1.10
C ARG A 29 16.57 4.88 1.61
N ALA A 30 15.66 4.56 0.70
CA ALA A 30 14.29 4.23 1.02
C ALA A 30 13.62 3.40 -0.09
N THR A 31 12.67 2.58 0.33
CA THR A 31 11.67 1.96 -0.54
C THR A 31 10.30 2.56 -0.20
N VAL A 32 9.55 2.96 -1.23
CA VAL A 32 8.28 3.66 -1.08
C VAL A 32 7.18 2.98 -1.91
N SER A 33 6.01 2.80 -1.32
CA SER A 33 4.77 2.33 -1.99
C SER A 33 3.56 3.10 -1.49
N LEU A 34 2.50 3.10 -2.29
CA LEU A 34 1.15 3.41 -1.84
C LEU A 34 0.45 2.14 -1.38
N VAL A 35 -0.27 2.24 -0.27
CA VAL A 35 -1.15 1.20 0.27
C VAL A 35 -2.57 1.73 0.32
N SER A 36 -3.56 0.88 0.05
CA SER A 36 -4.97 1.21 0.13
C SER A 36 -5.70 0.26 1.07
N ASP A 37 -6.85 0.70 1.59
CA ASP A 37 -7.76 -0.17 2.35
C ASP A 37 -8.78 -0.91 1.47
N ALA A 38 -8.68 -0.76 0.15
CA ALA A 38 -9.52 -1.41 -0.83
C ALA A 38 -8.73 -1.72 -2.12
N ASP A 39 -9.06 -2.83 -2.78
CA ASP A 39 -8.46 -3.23 -4.05
C ASP A 39 -9.04 -2.45 -5.25
N ALA A 40 -10.29 -1.97 -5.11
CA ALA A 40 -10.99 -1.16 -6.10
C ALA A 40 -11.97 -0.21 -5.40
N VAL A 41 -12.26 0.92 -6.04
CA VAL A 41 -13.22 1.91 -5.53
C VAL A 41 -14.30 2.20 -6.56
N ALA A 42 -15.56 2.23 -6.13
CA ALA A 42 -16.67 2.68 -6.97
C ALA A 42 -16.69 4.22 -7.04
N PRO A 43 -17.23 4.81 -8.13
CA PRO A 43 -17.40 6.26 -8.22
C PRO A 43 -18.15 6.84 -7.00
N GLY A 44 -17.66 7.96 -6.47
CA GLY A 44 -18.26 8.64 -5.33
C GLY A 44 -18.03 7.98 -3.96
N THR A 45 -17.27 6.88 -3.90
CA THR A 45 -16.92 6.22 -2.64
C THR A 45 -15.52 6.66 -2.19
N PRO A 46 -15.31 7.06 -0.92
CA PRO A 46 -13.98 7.40 -0.43
C PRO A 46 -13.10 6.15 -0.29
N VAL A 47 -11.80 6.32 -0.53
CA VAL A 47 -10.75 5.31 -0.26
C VAL A 47 -9.69 5.92 0.65
N ARG A 48 -9.11 5.13 1.55
CA ARG A 48 -7.97 5.58 2.34
C ARG A 48 -6.68 5.14 1.67
N LEU A 49 -5.80 6.10 1.41
CA LEU A 49 -4.46 5.87 0.90
C LEU A 49 -3.43 6.17 1.96
N GLY A 50 -2.41 5.32 2.05
CA GLY A 50 -1.22 5.52 2.88
C GLY A 50 0.04 5.53 2.02
N LEU A 51 0.98 6.42 2.33
CA LEU A 51 2.33 6.38 1.78
C LEU A 51 3.22 5.58 2.74
N LEU A 52 3.62 4.37 2.35
CA LEU A 52 4.50 3.52 3.13
C LEU A 52 5.95 3.82 2.75
N ILE A 53 6.73 4.31 3.71
CA ILE A 53 8.15 4.62 3.53
C ILE A 53 8.97 3.70 4.43
N ARG A 54 9.76 2.81 3.81
CA ARG A 54 10.73 1.95 4.51
C ARG A 54 12.12 2.54 4.33
N LEU A 55 12.67 3.14 5.39
CA LEU A 55 13.99 3.74 5.37
C LEU A 55 15.08 2.68 5.54
N ALA A 56 16.18 2.85 4.81
CA ALA A 56 17.39 2.06 5.02
C ALA A 56 18.02 2.39 6.39
N PRO A 57 18.82 1.50 6.99
CA PRO A 57 19.48 1.77 8.26
C PRO A 57 20.25 3.09 8.27
N GLY A 58 20.10 3.88 9.33
CA GLY A 58 20.73 5.19 9.50
C GLY A 58 20.05 6.35 8.76
N TRP A 59 19.07 6.08 7.90
CA TRP A 59 18.27 7.11 7.24
C TRP A 59 17.04 7.48 8.07
N HIS A 60 16.73 8.76 8.08
CA HIS A 60 15.60 9.35 8.77
C HIS A 60 14.80 10.20 7.77
N THR A 61 13.49 10.32 8.00
CA THR A 61 12.63 11.27 7.31
C THR A 61 12.05 12.24 8.33
N TYR A 62 11.60 13.40 7.87
CA TYR A 62 10.98 14.38 8.75
C TYR A 62 9.47 14.17 8.87
N TRP A 63 8.92 14.64 9.99
CA TRP A 63 7.48 14.72 10.19
C TRP A 63 6.90 15.96 9.50
N LYS A 64 5.57 16.06 9.44
CA LYS A 64 4.83 17.19 8.85
C LYS A 64 5.28 18.56 9.38
N ASN A 65 5.75 18.62 10.63
CA ASN A 65 6.38 19.81 11.19
C ASN A 65 7.88 19.54 11.42
N PRO A 66 8.75 19.79 10.42
CA PRO A 66 10.16 19.40 10.46
C PRO A 66 11.06 20.37 11.25
N GLY A 67 10.54 21.54 11.65
CA GLY A 67 11.37 22.67 12.10
C GLY A 67 12.17 23.28 10.94
N ASP A 68 13.12 24.16 11.25
CA ASP A 68 13.83 24.98 10.25
C ASP A 68 14.79 24.20 9.34
N ALA A 69 15.13 22.95 9.70
CA ALA A 69 16.22 22.20 9.06
C ALA A 69 15.75 20.99 8.23
N GLY A 70 14.45 20.75 8.06
CA GLY A 70 13.95 19.55 7.39
C GLY A 70 12.89 19.80 6.32
N ALA A 71 12.74 18.82 5.43
CA ALA A 71 11.67 18.77 4.43
C ALA A 71 10.80 17.54 4.70
N ALA A 72 9.50 17.76 4.93
CA ALA A 72 8.55 16.68 5.10
C ALA A 72 8.33 15.94 3.76
N PRO A 73 7.97 14.65 3.79
CA PRO A 73 7.51 13.95 2.59
C PRO A 73 6.31 14.66 1.97
N GLU A 74 6.39 14.87 0.66
CA GLU A 74 5.28 15.41 -0.14
C GLU A 74 4.62 14.28 -0.94
N LEU A 75 3.29 14.27 -0.97
CA LEU A 75 2.50 13.37 -1.80
C LEU A 75 1.67 14.19 -2.77
N ARG A 76 2.02 14.13 -4.05
CA ARG A 76 1.23 14.69 -5.14
C ARG A 76 0.54 13.55 -5.87
N LEU A 77 -0.79 13.55 -5.86
CA LEU A 77 -1.59 12.57 -6.57
C LEU A 77 -1.87 13.08 -7.98
N ASP A 78 -1.58 12.23 -8.98
CA ASP A 78 -2.00 12.43 -10.36
C ASP A 78 -3.23 11.55 -10.59
N LEU A 79 -4.40 12.18 -10.55
CA LEU A 79 -5.69 11.50 -10.52
C LEU A 79 -6.40 11.63 -11.88
N PRO A 80 -7.14 10.59 -12.32
CA PRO A 80 -7.96 10.70 -13.51
C PRO A 80 -9.10 11.73 -13.30
N PRO A 81 -9.67 12.28 -14.40
CA PRO A 81 -10.80 13.20 -14.30
C PRO A 81 -11.95 12.63 -13.45
N GLY A 82 -12.42 13.43 -12.48
CA GLY A 82 -13.53 13.07 -11.59
C GLY A 82 -13.15 12.43 -10.26
N ALA A 83 -11.86 12.15 -10.02
CA ALA A 83 -11.35 11.75 -8.70
C ALA A 83 -10.83 12.96 -7.89
N SER A 84 -10.97 12.90 -6.55
CA SER A 84 -10.60 13.95 -5.60
C SER A 84 -10.09 13.39 -4.29
#